data_AF-A0A520JIH4-F1
#
_entry.id   AF-A0A520JIH4-F1
#
_cell.length_a   1.000
_cell.length_b   1.000
_cell.length_c   1.000
_cell.angle_alpha   90.00
_cell.angle_beta   90.00
_cell.angle_gamma   90.00
#
_symmetry.space_group_name_H-M   'P 1'
#
loop_
_entity.id
_entity.type
_entity.pdbx_description
1 polymer ?
#
loop_
_entity_poly.entity_id
_entity_poly.type
_entity_poly.pdbx_seq_one_letter_code
_entity_poly.pdbx_strand_id
1 'polypeptide(L)'
;AQFEAADNMTDRQSALTTLVGGEAPQREPALDIFYNRYSDNALVLDKWFSVQAMAPRDDTGAAVEALSRHRDFTLSNPNRARALIGAFGVNQRAFNAASGAGYRFLADQLIALDKLNPQTAAKLIPPLGRWRRFDSVRAGLMRAELERIVATPGLSKDMFEQASRSLEG
;
A
#
# COMPACT_ATOMS: atom_id res chain seq x y z
N ALA A 1 -16.24 14.80 16.61
CA ALA A 1 -17.64 14.51 17.02
C ALA A 1 -18.10 13.15 16.49
N GLN A 2 -18.22 12.94 15.17
CA GLN A 2 -18.76 11.67 14.62
C GLN A 2 -17.91 10.42 14.94
N PHE A 3 -16.57 10.51 14.90
CA PHE A 3 -15.70 9.36 15.22
C PHE A 3 -15.93 8.80 16.64
N GLU A 4 -16.01 9.69 17.63
CA GLU A 4 -16.21 9.33 19.04
C GLU A 4 -17.64 8.82 19.31
N ALA A 5 -18.64 9.47 18.70
CA ALA A 5 -20.06 9.17 18.94
C ALA A 5 -20.59 8.00 18.12
N ALA A 6 -19.88 7.54 17.08
CA ALA A 6 -20.33 6.45 16.23
C ALA A 6 -20.55 5.17 17.04
N ASP A 7 -21.70 4.51 16.87
CA ASP A 7 -22.04 3.23 17.50
C ASP A 7 -21.82 2.02 16.57
N ASN A 8 -21.53 2.29 15.30
CA ASN A 8 -21.34 1.30 14.25
C ASN A 8 -20.02 1.52 13.48
N MET A 9 -19.57 0.46 12.79
CA MET A 9 -18.30 0.49 12.07
C MET A 9 -18.33 1.40 10.83
N THR A 10 -19.48 1.57 10.18
CA THR A 10 -19.60 2.38 8.95
C THR A 10 -19.32 3.85 9.25
N ASP A 11 -19.98 4.41 10.27
CA ASP A 11 -19.79 5.81 10.67
C ASP A 11 -18.39 6.04 11.22
N ARG A 12 -17.90 5.11 12.05
CA ARG A 12 -16.57 5.22 12.65
C ARG A 12 -15.47 5.18 11.58
N GLN A 13 -15.56 4.26 10.62
CA GLN A 13 -14.60 4.14 9.51
C GLN A 13 -14.65 5.37 8.60
N SER A 14 -15.84 5.90 8.33
CA SER A 14 -16.01 7.09 7.49
C SER A 14 -15.38 8.31 8.16
N ALA A 15 -15.65 8.52 9.45
CA ALA A 15 -15.05 9.61 10.22
C ALA A 15 -13.52 9.47 10.33
N LEU A 16 -13.01 8.24 10.54
CA LEU A 16 -11.56 7.97 10.53
C LEU A 16 -10.94 8.33 9.17
N THR A 17 -11.59 7.97 8.06
CA THR A 17 -11.10 8.28 6.71
C THR A 17 -10.98 9.79 6.48
N THR A 18 -11.98 10.56 6.92
CA THR A 18 -11.93 12.03 6.86
C THR A 18 -10.78 12.60 7.69
N LEU A 19 -10.59 12.12 8.92
CA LEU A 19 -9.51 12.60 9.79
C LEU A 19 -8.12 12.26 9.23
N VAL A 20 -7.94 11.02 8.76
CA VAL A 20 -6.67 10.52 8.21
C VAL A 20 -6.29 11.23 6.92
N GLY A 21 -7.27 11.63 6.09
CA GLY A 21 -7.00 12.39 4.88
C GLY A 21 -6.74 13.89 5.09
N GLY A 22 -7.07 14.44 6.26
CA GLY A 22 -6.91 15.85 6.59
C GLY A 22 -5.66 16.15 7.42
N GLU A 23 -5.55 17.39 7.89
CA GLU A 23 -4.47 17.88 8.79
C GLU A 23 -4.97 18.11 10.23
N ALA A 24 -6.14 17.56 10.57
CA ALA A 24 -6.75 17.76 11.87
C ALA A 24 -5.86 17.18 12.99
N PRO A 25 -5.66 17.89 14.11
CA PRO A 25 -4.84 17.40 15.22
C PRO A 25 -5.38 16.10 15.83
N GLN A 26 -6.65 15.78 15.60
CA GLN A 26 -7.30 14.54 16.03
C GLN A 26 -6.89 13.31 15.20
N ARG A 27 -6.09 13.45 14.13
CA ARG A 27 -5.69 12.34 13.25
C ARG A 27 -5.00 11.22 14.01
N GLU A 28 -3.86 11.50 14.65
CA GLU A 28 -3.09 10.48 15.38
C GLU A 28 -3.90 9.89 16.55
N PRO A 29 -4.57 10.69 17.40
CA PRO A 29 -5.44 10.16 18.43
C PRO A 29 -6.53 9.22 17.89
N ALA A 30 -7.16 9.54 16.75
CA ALA A 30 -8.18 8.68 16.16
C ALA A 30 -7.61 7.37 15.62
N LEU A 31 -6.41 7.39 15.02
CA LEU A 31 -5.71 6.18 14.59
C LEU A 31 -5.37 5.28 15.78
N ASP A 32 -4.86 5.85 16.87
CA ASP A 32 -4.51 5.12 18.09
C ASP A 32 -5.76 4.53 18.77
N ILE A 33 -6.84 5.32 18.89
CA ILE A 33 -8.10 4.85 19.46
C ILE A 33 -8.68 3.71 18.63
N PHE A 34 -8.68 3.85 17.29
CA PHE A 34 -9.19 2.80 16.42
C PHE A 34 -8.35 1.53 16.54
N TYR A 35 -7.02 1.67 16.52
CA TYR A 35 -6.11 0.54 16.65
C TYR A 35 -6.28 -0.19 17.99
N ASN A 36 -6.20 0.52 19.12
CA ASN A 36 -6.31 -0.08 20.45
C ASN A 36 -7.67 -0.74 20.71
N ARG A 37 -8.73 -0.23 20.06
CA ARG A 37 -10.07 -0.82 20.17
C ARG A 37 -10.23 -2.11 19.36
N TYR A 38 -9.47 -2.27 18.28
CA TYR A 38 -9.74 -3.29 17.27
C TYR A 38 -8.52 -4.15 16.88
N SER A 39 -7.41 -4.04 17.60
CA SER A 39 -6.17 -4.77 17.32
C SER A 39 -6.38 -6.28 17.24
N ASP A 40 -7.31 -6.82 18.05
CA ASP A 40 -7.61 -8.26 18.10
C ASP A 40 -8.53 -8.73 16.96
N ASN A 41 -9.06 -7.82 16.15
CA ASN A 41 -9.87 -8.15 14.99
C ASN A 41 -9.09 -7.92 13.69
N ALA A 42 -8.58 -9.00 13.10
CA ALA A 42 -7.74 -8.94 11.91
C ALA A 42 -8.37 -8.17 10.73
N LEU A 43 -9.66 -8.36 10.47
CA LEU A 43 -10.36 -7.70 9.34
C LEU A 43 -10.57 -6.21 9.57
N VAL A 44 -10.81 -5.80 10.83
CA VAL A 44 -10.94 -4.38 11.16
C VAL A 44 -9.57 -3.71 11.14
N LEU A 45 -8.54 -4.41 11.60
CA LEU A 45 -7.17 -3.93 11.53
C LEU A 45 -6.69 -3.75 10.08
N ASP A 46 -7.15 -4.60 9.14
CA ASP A 46 -6.90 -4.37 7.70
C ASP A 46 -7.51 -3.04 7.21
N LYS A 47 -8.67 -2.62 7.72
CA LYS A 47 -9.25 -1.30 7.40
C LYS A 47 -8.39 -0.16 7.94
N TRP A 48 -7.78 -0.36 9.11
CA TRP A 48 -6.85 0.61 9.72
C TRP A 48 -5.55 0.77 8.93
N PHE A 49 -4.99 -0.31 8.37
CA PHE A 49 -3.87 -0.19 7.42
C PHE A 49 -4.31 0.52 6.13
N SER A 50 -5.45 0.11 5.58
CA SER A 50 -5.94 0.63 4.28
C SER A 50 -6.23 2.12 4.32
N VAL A 51 -6.86 2.62 5.38
CA VAL A 51 -7.21 4.05 5.48
C VAL A 51 -5.97 4.94 5.50
N GLN A 52 -4.89 4.50 6.15
CA GLN A 52 -3.62 5.21 6.19
C GLN A 52 -2.91 5.13 4.83
N ALA A 53 -2.89 3.96 4.19
CA ALA A 53 -2.25 3.76 2.89
C ALA A 53 -2.90 4.56 1.75
N MET A 54 -4.22 4.81 1.84
CA MET A 54 -4.98 5.60 0.87
C MET A 54 -5.04 7.10 1.18
N ALA A 55 -4.45 7.56 2.27
CA ALA A 55 -4.52 8.98 2.66
C ALA A 55 -3.93 9.88 1.56
N PRO A 56 -4.65 10.91 1.09
CA PRO A 56 -4.19 11.79 0.00
C PRO A 56 -3.24 12.89 0.54
N ARG A 57 -2.21 12.49 1.28
CA ARG A 57 -1.25 13.37 1.95
C ARG A 57 0.17 13.16 1.45
N ASP A 58 1.02 14.14 1.67
CA ASP A 58 2.42 14.11 1.21
C ASP A 58 3.30 13.20 2.08
N ASP A 59 2.95 13.02 3.37
CA ASP A 59 3.63 12.12 4.31
C ASP A 59 3.21 10.64 4.18
N THR A 60 2.20 10.32 3.37
CA THR A 60 1.63 8.96 3.27
C THR A 60 2.66 7.90 2.90
N GLY A 61 3.61 8.22 2.00
CA GLY A 61 4.68 7.28 1.63
C GLY A 61 5.53 6.87 2.83
N ALA A 62 5.95 7.83 3.66
CA ALA A 62 6.72 7.57 4.87
C ALA A 62 5.90 6.82 5.93
N ALA A 63 4.62 7.19 6.09
CA ALA A 63 3.70 6.49 7.00
C ALA A 63 3.51 5.02 6.60
N VAL A 64 3.32 4.74 5.31
CA VAL A 64 3.20 3.36 4.79
C VAL A 64 4.48 2.57 5.00
N GLU A 65 5.64 3.19 4.80
CA GLU A 65 6.92 2.54 5.06
C GLU A 65 7.07 2.17 6.55
N ALA A 66 6.69 3.06 7.46
CA ALA A 66 6.65 2.79 8.90
C ALA A 66 5.66 1.67 9.25
N LEU A 67 4.47 1.68 8.65
CA LEU A 67 3.46 0.65 8.84
C LEU A 67 3.91 -0.73 8.36
N SER A 68 4.80 -0.81 7.36
CA SER A 68 5.37 -2.09 6.90
C SER A 68 6.30 -2.73 7.94
N ARG A 69 6.68 -1.98 8.98
CA ARG A 69 7.44 -2.45 10.15
C ARG A 69 6.58 -2.56 11.42
N HIS A 70 5.28 -2.30 11.32
CA HIS A 70 4.37 -2.39 12.46
C HIS A 70 4.28 -3.82 12.97
N ARG A 71 4.15 -4.02 14.30
CA ARG A 71 4.14 -5.35 14.93
C ARG A 71 3.07 -6.29 14.38
N ASP A 72 1.93 -5.74 13.97
CA ASP A 72 0.83 -6.51 13.39
C ASP A 72 0.89 -6.58 11.86
N PHE A 73 1.85 -5.95 11.20
CA PHE A 73 2.03 -6.13 9.77
C PHE A 73 2.84 -7.40 9.50
N THR A 74 2.35 -8.24 8.60
CA THR A 74 3.10 -9.38 8.07
C THR A 74 2.72 -9.65 6.63
N LEU A 75 3.72 -9.93 5.80
CA LEU A 75 3.53 -10.35 4.41
C LEU A 75 2.98 -11.78 4.28
N SER A 76 3.08 -12.61 5.33
CA SER A 76 2.53 -13.96 5.32
C SER A 76 1.00 -13.97 5.34
N ASN A 77 0.35 -12.86 5.69
CA ASN A 77 -1.10 -12.68 5.62
C ASN A 77 -1.47 -11.93 4.32
N PRO A 78 -2.10 -12.60 3.33
CA PRO A 78 -2.45 -11.97 2.06
C PRO A 78 -3.43 -10.79 2.19
N ASN A 79 -4.30 -10.79 3.20
CA ASN A 79 -5.20 -9.68 3.47
C ASN A 79 -4.43 -8.47 4.01
N ARG A 80 -3.50 -8.69 4.94
CA ARG A 80 -2.63 -7.65 5.49
C ARG A 80 -1.72 -7.03 4.42
N ALA A 81 -1.15 -7.86 3.53
CA ALA A 81 -0.37 -7.39 2.38
C ALA A 81 -1.23 -6.53 1.44
N ARG A 82 -2.45 -6.97 1.09
CA ARG A 82 -3.39 -6.17 0.28
C ARG A 82 -3.79 -4.86 0.97
N ALA A 83 -4.03 -4.90 2.28
CA ALA A 83 -4.50 -3.78 3.07
C ALA A 83 -3.48 -2.62 3.16
N LEU A 84 -2.18 -2.92 3.14
CA LEU A 84 -1.14 -1.89 3.15
C LEU A 84 -0.54 -1.67 1.75
N ILE A 85 0.06 -2.71 1.17
CA ILE A 85 0.84 -2.63 -0.07
C ILE A 85 -0.07 -2.39 -1.27
N GLY A 86 -1.16 -3.17 -1.37
CA GLY A 86 -2.15 -3.02 -2.44
C GLY A 86 -2.87 -1.67 -2.39
N ALA A 87 -3.29 -1.26 -1.19
CA ALA A 87 -3.92 0.04 -0.97
C ALA A 87 -2.97 1.22 -1.31
N PHE A 88 -1.69 1.12 -0.96
CA PHE A 88 -0.71 2.15 -1.33
C PHE A 88 -0.50 2.23 -2.85
N GLY A 89 -0.43 1.09 -3.55
CA GLY A 89 -0.28 1.05 -5.01
C GLY A 89 -1.43 1.72 -5.78
N VAL A 90 -2.63 1.82 -5.19
CA VAL A 90 -3.76 2.55 -5.81
C VAL A 90 -3.80 4.04 -5.46
N ASN A 91 -3.09 4.48 -4.40
CA ASN A 91 -3.01 5.88 -3.99
C ASN A 91 -2.17 6.69 -4.98
N GLN A 92 -2.82 7.25 -6.01
CA GLN A 92 -2.11 7.91 -7.12
C GLN A 92 -1.23 9.10 -6.68
N ARG A 93 -1.61 9.83 -5.62
CA ARG A 93 -0.84 10.98 -5.12
C ARG A 93 0.47 10.52 -4.47
N ALA A 94 0.39 9.58 -3.53
CA ALA A 94 1.55 9.14 -2.77
C ALA A 94 2.43 8.15 -3.57
N PHE A 95 1.81 7.23 -4.32
CA PHE A 95 2.53 6.24 -5.12
C PHE A 95 3.36 6.89 -6.24
N ASN A 96 2.82 7.91 -6.91
CA ASN A 96 3.48 8.60 -8.02
C ASN A 96 4.26 9.85 -7.62
N ALA A 97 4.76 9.88 -6.37
CA ALA A 97 5.69 10.92 -5.94
C ALA A 97 6.89 11.01 -6.90
N ALA A 98 7.31 12.22 -7.24
CA ALA A 98 8.32 12.47 -8.28
C ALA A 98 9.69 11.83 -7.97
N SER A 99 9.97 11.51 -6.70
CA SER A 99 11.17 10.80 -6.27
C SER A 99 11.22 9.33 -6.67
N GLY A 100 10.09 8.72 -7.06
CA GLY A 100 9.98 7.29 -7.32
C GLY A 100 10.02 6.41 -6.08
N ALA A 101 10.00 6.98 -4.87
CA ALA A 101 10.04 6.22 -3.62
C ALA A 101 8.88 5.21 -3.51
N GLY A 102 7.70 5.57 -3.98
CA GLY A 102 6.54 4.67 -3.99
C GLY A 102 6.73 3.44 -4.89
N TYR A 103 7.39 3.62 -6.04
CA TYR A 103 7.69 2.54 -6.98
C TYR A 103 8.70 1.55 -6.38
N ARG A 104 9.78 2.08 -5.79
CA ARG A 104 10.81 1.28 -5.11
C ARG A 104 10.23 0.50 -3.95
N PHE A 105 9.45 1.18 -3.08
CA PHE A 105 8.78 0.55 -1.96
C PHE A 105 7.89 -0.61 -2.42
N LEU A 106 7.04 -0.39 -3.44
CA LEU A 106 6.18 -1.45 -3.96
C LEU A 106 7.02 -2.62 -4.46
N ALA A 107 8.01 -2.38 -5.31
CA ALA A 107 8.84 -3.44 -5.87
C ALA A 107 9.61 -4.25 -4.80
N ASP A 108 10.13 -3.60 -3.76
CA ASP A 108 10.78 -4.30 -2.63
C ASP A 108 9.79 -5.22 -1.90
N GLN A 109 8.57 -4.74 -1.66
CA GLN A 109 7.52 -5.51 -1.00
C GLN A 109 7.03 -6.67 -1.87
N LEU A 110 6.94 -6.49 -3.19
CA LEU A 110 6.54 -7.55 -4.11
C LEU A 110 7.61 -8.64 -4.23
N ILE A 111 8.90 -8.28 -4.26
CA ILE A 111 10.01 -9.24 -4.25
C ILE A 111 10.02 -10.04 -2.94
N ALA A 112 9.77 -9.38 -1.81
CA ALA A 112 9.66 -10.07 -0.52
C ALA A 112 8.42 -10.99 -0.46
N LEU A 113 7.28 -10.50 -0.95
CA LEU A 113 6.03 -11.26 -0.98
C LEU A 113 6.08 -12.44 -1.95
N ASP A 114 6.82 -12.33 -3.05
CA ASP A 114 6.98 -13.41 -4.04
C ASP A 114 7.50 -14.70 -3.41
N LYS A 115 8.46 -14.58 -2.49
CA LYS A 115 9.04 -15.73 -1.76
C LYS A 115 8.01 -16.47 -0.89
N LEU A 116 6.93 -15.78 -0.50
CA LEU A 116 5.91 -16.30 0.41
C LEU A 116 4.63 -16.70 -0.34
N ASN A 117 4.24 -15.90 -1.32
CA ASN A 117 2.98 -16.03 -2.06
C ASN A 117 3.10 -15.37 -3.45
N PRO A 118 3.67 -16.08 -4.44
CA PRO A 118 3.81 -15.62 -5.83
C PRO A 118 2.54 -15.04 -6.44
N GLN A 119 1.41 -15.72 -6.23
CA GLN A 119 0.13 -15.33 -6.81
C GLN A 119 -0.37 -14.00 -6.25
N THR A 120 -0.15 -13.73 -4.96
CA THR A 120 -0.54 -12.45 -4.35
C THR A 120 0.41 -11.35 -4.79
N ALA A 121 1.71 -11.62 -4.87
CA ALA A 121 2.69 -10.65 -5.38
C ALA A 121 2.36 -10.23 -6.81
N ALA A 122 2.10 -11.19 -7.71
CA ALA A 122 1.77 -10.91 -9.10
C ALA A 122 0.52 -10.02 -9.24
N LYS A 123 -0.53 -10.29 -8.45
CA LYS A 123 -1.76 -9.47 -8.46
C LYS A 123 -1.54 -8.01 -8.03
N LEU A 124 -0.43 -7.70 -7.38
CA LEU A 124 -0.09 -6.35 -6.89
C LEU A 124 0.91 -5.60 -7.79
N ILE A 125 1.43 -6.21 -8.87
CA ILE A 125 2.23 -5.53 -9.91
C ILE A 125 1.50 -4.41 -10.68
N PRO A 126 0.20 -4.52 -11.04
CA PRO A 126 -0.43 -3.63 -12.02
C PRO A 126 -0.23 -2.11 -11.87
N PRO A 127 -0.08 -1.53 -10.65
CA PRO A 127 0.28 -0.12 -10.51
C PRO A 127 1.56 0.29 -11.27
N LEU A 128 2.61 -0.54 -11.27
CA LEU A 128 3.86 -0.28 -12.01
C LEU A 128 3.68 -0.42 -13.52
N GLY A 129 2.78 -1.31 -13.96
CA GLY A 129 2.51 -1.55 -15.38
C GLY A 129 1.82 -0.38 -16.11
N ARG A 130 1.39 0.67 -15.41
CA ARG A 130 0.73 1.84 -16.02
C ARG A 130 1.69 2.91 -16.54
N TRP A 131 3.00 2.62 -16.56
CA TRP A 131 4.07 3.57 -16.87
C TRP A 131 3.88 4.37 -18.16
N ARG A 132 3.25 3.80 -19.21
CA ARG A 132 2.93 4.50 -20.47
C ARG A 132 1.97 5.67 -20.33
N ARG A 133 1.22 5.75 -19.22
CA ARG A 133 0.23 6.82 -18.95
C ARG A 133 0.82 8.03 -18.25
N PHE A 134 2.11 8.00 -17.90
CA PHE A 134 2.78 9.06 -17.16
C PHE A 134 3.84 9.77 -18.00
N ASP A 135 4.33 10.90 -17.51
CA ASP A 135 5.46 11.62 -18.09
C ASP A 135 6.72 10.74 -18.15
N SER A 136 7.68 11.13 -18.99
CA SER A 136 8.89 10.34 -19.25
C SER A 136 9.71 10.03 -17.99
N VAL A 137 9.71 10.92 -16.99
CA VAL A 137 10.47 10.72 -15.75
C VAL A 137 9.81 9.62 -14.93
N ARG A 138 8.52 9.73 -14.64
CA ARG A 138 7.78 8.70 -13.89
C ARG A 138 7.72 7.37 -14.64
N ALA A 139 7.52 7.40 -15.95
CA ALA A 139 7.51 6.24 -16.81
C ALA A 139 8.84 5.46 -16.71
N GLY A 140 9.97 6.18 -16.78
CA GLY A 140 11.30 5.60 -16.63
C GLY A 140 11.51 4.96 -15.26
N LEU A 141 11.08 5.62 -14.18
CA LEU A 141 11.21 5.09 -12.82
C LEU A 141 10.36 3.83 -12.59
N MET A 142 9.10 3.82 -13.03
CA MET A 142 8.25 2.62 -12.93
C MET A 142 8.81 1.44 -13.73
N ARG A 143 9.27 1.72 -14.96
CA ARG A 143 9.87 0.71 -15.84
C ARG A 143 11.15 0.13 -15.24
N ALA A 144 12.00 0.97 -14.66
CA ALA A 144 13.22 0.51 -13.98
C ALA A 144 12.92 -0.45 -12.82
N GLU A 145 11.85 -0.21 -12.05
CA GLU A 145 11.43 -1.12 -10.98
C GLU A 145 10.85 -2.44 -11.52
N LEU A 146 10.13 -2.42 -12.65
CA LEU A 146 9.69 -3.65 -13.34
C LEU A 146 10.89 -4.46 -13.86
N GLU A 147 11.87 -3.81 -14.49
CA GLU A 147 13.12 -4.44 -14.96
C GLU A 147 13.90 -5.03 -13.78
N ARG A 148 13.94 -4.33 -12.64
CA ARG A 148 14.56 -4.84 -11.41
C ARG A 148 13.85 -6.07 -10.85
N ILE A 149 12.52 -6.08 -10.84
CA ILE A 149 11.73 -7.26 -10.44
C ILE A 149 12.11 -8.45 -11.33
N VAL A 150 12.05 -8.30 -12.66
CA VAL A 150 12.38 -9.36 -13.63
C VAL A 150 13.81 -9.89 -13.44
N ALA A 151 14.76 -9.01 -13.12
CA ALA A 151 16.16 -9.38 -12.90
C ALA A 151 16.43 -10.07 -11.54
N THR A 152 15.42 -10.23 -10.68
CA THR A 152 15.60 -10.83 -9.35
C THR A 152 15.92 -12.34 -9.46
N PRO A 153 17.06 -12.81 -8.92
CA PRO A 153 17.38 -14.24 -8.94
C PRO A 153 16.34 -15.06 -8.18
N GLY A 154 15.86 -16.14 -8.81
CA GLY A 154 14.85 -17.02 -8.22
C GLY A 154 13.44 -16.44 -8.19
N LEU A 155 13.15 -15.39 -8.96
CA LEU A 155 11.80 -14.86 -9.14
C LEU A 155 10.84 -15.98 -9.58
N SER A 156 9.66 -16.02 -8.98
CA SER A 156 8.65 -17.00 -9.37
C SER A 156 8.18 -16.80 -10.81
N LYS A 157 7.61 -17.87 -11.38
CA LYS A 157 7.00 -17.83 -12.71
C LYS A 157 5.85 -16.82 -12.78
N ASP A 158 4.97 -16.79 -11.77
CA ASP A 158 3.84 -15.86 -11.72
C ASP A 158 4.29 -14.39 -11.76
N MET A 159 5.31 -14.04 -10.96
CA MET A 159 5.87 -12.68 -10.96
C MET A 159 6.61 -12.36 -12.24
N PHE A 160 7.40 -13.29 -12.78
CA PHE A 160 8.11 -13.10 -14.03
C PHE A 160 7.15 -12.80 -15.20
N GLU A 161 6.11 -13.63 -15.35
CA GLU A 161 5.11 -13.46 -16.41
C GLU A 161 4.39 -12.11 -16.29
N GLN A 162 3.93 -11.77 -15.08
CA GLN A 162 3.17 -10.54 -14.86
C GLN A 162 4.04 -9.28 -14.99
N ALA A 163 5.29 -9.30 -14.52
CA ALA A 163 6.21 -8.18 -14.65
C ALA A 163 6.66 -7.98 -16.11
N SER A 164 7.00 -9.07 -16.81
CA SER A 164 7.39 -9.02 -18.22
C SER A 164 6.26 -8.51 -19.10
N ARG A 165 5.03 -9.00 -18.89
CA ARG A 165 3.84 -8.47 -19.58
C ARG A 165 3.61 -6.99 -19.29
N SER A 166 3.91 -6.53 -18.08
CA SER A 166 3.79 -5.11 -17.71
C SER A 166 4.86 -4.24 -18.38
N LEU A 167 6.02 -4.79 -18.77
CA LEU A 167 7.06 -4.10 -19.55
C LEU A 167 6.68 -3.96 -21.03
N GLU A 168 5.93 -4.92 -21.58
CA GLU A 168 5.39 -4.85 -22.94
C GLU A 168 4.32 -3.77 -23.09
N GLY A 169 3.73 -3.34 -21.96
CA GLY A 169 2.88 -2.18 -21.73
C GLY A 169 1.48 -2.18 -22.34
#